data_AF-A0A7C1G6R6-F1
#
_entry.id   AF-A0A7C1G6R6-F1
#
_cell.length_a   1.000
_cell.length_b   1.000
_cell.length_c   1.000
_cell.angle_alpha   90.00
_cell.angle_beta   90.00
_cell.angle_gamma   90.00
#
_symmetry.space_group_name_H-M   'P 1'
#
loop_
_entity.id
_entity.type
_entity.pdbx_description
1 polymer ?
#
loop_
_entity_poly.entity_id
_entity_poly.type
_entity_poly.pdbx_seq_one_letter_code
_entity_poly.pdbx_strand_id
1 'polypeptide(L)' 'MNVYEVVKKLIGPIRPIGETNTDNINFENLRVMTELVDKLLADIDDVGYSYKDNCQFTMKRASNFARNFQTDIGIIE' A
#
# COMPACT_ATOMS: atom_id res chain seq x y z
N MET A 1 6.81 -15.34 10.90
CA MET A 1 5.79 -15.00 9.89
C MET A 1 5.37 -13.56 10.11
N ASN A 2 5.74 -12.63 9.22
CA ASN A 2 5.35 -11.21 9.32
C ASN A 2 4.13 -10.90 8.44
N VAL A 3 3.56 -9.68 8.55
CA VAL A 3 2.36 -9.29 7.78
C VAL A 3 2.58 -9.43 6.27
N TYR A 4 3.76 -9.05 5.77
CA TYR A 4 4.12 -9.19 4.35
C TYR A 4 4.08 -10.65 3.87
N GLU A 5 4.61 -11.58 4.66
CA GLU A 5 4.59 -13.01 4.36
C GLU A 5 3.17 -13.59 4.41
N VAL A 6 2.32 -13.12 5.33
CA VAL A 6 0.91 -13.52 5.39
C VAL A 6 0.17 -13.07 4.14
N VAL A 7 0.28 -11.80 3.77
CA VAL A 7 -0.36 -11.25 2.57
C VAL A 7 0.08 -12.01 1.31
N LYS A 8 1.39 -12.29 1.18
CA LYS A 8 1.90 -13.08 0.04
C LYS A 8 1.38 -14.52 0.02
N LYS A 9 1.19 -15.15 1.17
CA LYS A 9 0.60 -16.50 1.25
C LYS A 9 -0.89 -16.50 0.91
N LEU A 10 -1.61 -15.44 1.25
CA LEU A 10 -3.05 -15.31 0.97
C LEU A 10 -3.33 -14.99 -0.50
N ILE A 11 -2.56 -14.06 -1.09
CA ILE A 11 -2.77 -13.62 -2.47
C ILE A 11 -2.08 -14.56 -3.47
N GLY A 12 -0.90 -15.09 -3.13
CA GLY A 12 -0.14 -15.96 -4.01
C GLY A 12 0.90 -15.24 -4.90
N PRO A 13 1.49 -15.95 -5.86
CA PRO A 13 2.52 -15.41 -6.76
C PRO A 13 1.94 -14.37 -7.71
N ILE A 14 2.70 -13.30 -7.96
CA ILE A 14 2.32 -12.19 -8.85
C ILE A 14 3.24 -12.04 -10.06
N ARG A 15 4.30 -12.86 -10.15
CA ARG A 15 5.31 -12.74 -11.21
C ARG A 15 4.94 -13.67 -12.36
N PRO A 16 4.90 -13.19 -13.61
CA PRO A 16 4.69 -14.06 -14.77
C PRO A 16 5.88 -15.01 -14.94
N ILE A 17 5.59 -16.20 -15.46
CA ILE A 17 6.55 -17.28 -15.72
C ILE A 17 6.56 -17.73 -17.19
N GLY A 18 5.70 -17.15 -18.04
CA GLY A 18 5.64 -17.46 -19.47
C GLY A 18 4.76 -18.67 -19.81
N GLU A 19 3.93 -19.13 -18.89
CA GLU A 19 2.93 -20.18 -19.13
C GLU A 19 1.54 -19.58 -19.01
N THR A 20 0.76 -19.62 -20.08
CA THR A 20 -0.48 -18.84 -20.22
C THR A 20 -1.47 -19.04 -19.08
N ASN A 21 -1.71 -20.28 -18.63
CA ASN A 21 -2.70 -20.53 -17.58
C ASN A 21 -2.22 -20.03 -16.22
N THR A 22 -0.95 -20.28 -15.88
CA THR A 22 -0.33 -19.82 -14.64
C THR A 22 -0.20 -18.30 -14.63
N ASP A 23 0.10 -17.69 -15.77
CA ASP A 23 0.22 -16.24 -15.90
C ASP A 23 -1.13 -15.53 -15.77
N ASN A 24 -2.22 -16.14 -16.22
CA ASN A 24 -3.56 -15.62 -15.95
C ASN A 24 -3.86 -15.60 -14.44
N ILE A 25 -3.45 -16.65 -13.70
CA ILE A 25 -3.59 -16.68 -12.24
C ILE A 25 -2.68 -15.64 -11.59
N ASN A 26 -1.42 -15.53 -12.01
CA ASN A 26 -0.47 -14.56 -11.48
C ASN A 26 -0.91 -13.12 -11.73
N PHE A 27 -1.54 -12.86 -12.88
CA PHE A 27 -2.11 -11.56 -13.22
C PHE A 27 -3.29 -11.21 -12.31
N GLU A 28 -4.19 -12.15 -12.05
CA GLU A 28 -5.28 -11.94 -11.10
C GLU A 28 -4.77 -11.69 -9.68
N ASN A 29 -3.75 -12.43 -9.24
CA ASN A 29 -3.09 -12.19 -7.96
C ASN A 29 -2.43 -10.81 -7.91
N LEU A 30 -1.81 -10.36 -9.00
CA LEU A 30 -1.25 -9.01 -9.12
C LEU A 30 -2.35 -7.95 -8.97
N ARG A 31 -3.51 -8.14 -9.63
CA ARG A 31 -4.67 -7.25 -9.50
C ARG A 31 -5.12 -7.13 -8.04
N VAL A 32 -5.31 -8.25 -7.35
CA VAL A 32 -5.69 -8.27 -5.93
C VAL A 32 -4.63 -7.59 -5.06
N MET A 33 -3.34 -7.82 -5.32
CA MET A 33 -2.25 -7.15 -4.61
C MET A 33 -2.30 -5.63 -4.80
N THR A 34 -2.53 -5.16 -6.02
CA THR A 34 -2.64 -3.72 -6.30
C THR A 34 -3.87 -3.09 -5.64
N GLU A 35 -5.01 -3.77 -5.61
CA GLU A 35 -6.22 -3.32 -4.91
C GLU A 35 -6.00 -3.20 -3.39
N LEU A 36 -5.23 -4.11 -2.80
CA LEU A 36 -4.85 -4.03 -1.39
C LEU A 36 -3.93 -2.81 -1.13
N VAL A 37 -2.91 -2.63 -1.96
CA VAL A 37 -1.97 -1.50 -1.83
C VAL A 37 -2.71 -0.17 -1.97
N ASP A 38 -3.63 -0.05 -2.94
CA ASP A 38 -4.46 1.15 -3.13
C ASP A 38 -5.24 1.52 -1.87
N LYS A 39 -5.93 0.56 -1.25
CA LYS A 39 -6.67 0.77 0.01
C LYS A 39 -5.76 1.19 1.16
N LEU A 40 -4.61 0.53 1.31
CA LEU A 40 -3.65 0.86 2.37
C LEU A 40 -3.07 2.27 2.18
N LEU A 41 -2.79 2.67 0.93
CA LEU A 41 -2.33 4.02 0.62
C LEU A 41 -3.42 5.06 0.89
N ALA A 42 -4.68 4.77 0.57
CA ALA A 42 -5.81 5.64 0.87
C ALA A 42 -5.99 5.86 2.39
N ASP A 43 -5.87 4.80 3.19
CA ASP A 43 -5.94 4.90 4.66
C ASP A 43 -4.79 5.76 5.22
N ILE A 44 -3.58 5.63 4.65
CA ILE A 44 -2.43 6.46 5.03
C ILE A 44 -2.66 7.92 4.62
N ASP A 45 -3.19 8.15 3.42
CA ASP A 45 -3.51 9.47 2.92
C ASP A 45 -4.54 10.19 3.78
N ASP A 46 -5.59 9.49 4.21
CA ASP A 46 -6.59 10.05 5.12
C ASP A 46 -5.94 10.55 6.42
N VAL A 47 -5.01 9.80 7.02
CA VAL A 47 -4.25 10.27 8.19
C VAL A 47 -3.40 11.50 7.86
N GLY A 48 -2.73 11.49 6.70
CA GLY A 48 -1.95 12.62 6.21
C GLY A 48 -2.79 13.88 6.08
N TYR A 49 -3.96 13.77 5.46
CA TYR A 49 -4.86 14.87 5.12
C TYR A 49 -5.67 15.37 6.33
N SER A 50 -6.32 14.46 7.07
CA SER A 50 -7.25 14.79 8.15
C SER A 50 -6.60 15.52 9.31
N TYR A 51 -5.29 15.31 9.55
CA TYR A 51 -4.56 15.93 10.65
C TYR A 51 -3.54 16.99 10.21
N LYS A 52 -3.53 17.40 8.93
CA LYS A 52 -2.51 18.30 8.38
C LYS A 52 -2.42 19.65 9.09
N ASP A 53 -3.54 20.20 9.54
CA ASP A 53 -3.61 21.52 10.20
C ASP A 53 -3.76 21.43 11.72
N ASN A 54 -3.67 20.22 12.27
CA ASN A 54 -3.85 20.01 13.70
C ASN A 54 -2.66 20.55 14.51
N CYS A 55 -2.92 21.25 15.62
CA CYS A 55 -1.90 21.82 16.50
C CYS A 55 -1.40 20.84 17.58
N GLN A 56 -2.12 19.72 17.81
CA GLN A 56 -1.72 18.71 18.77
C GLN A 56 -0.52 17.93 18.25
N PHE A 57 0.54 17.88 19.04
CA PHE A 57 1.84 17.32 18.65
C PHE A 57 1.74 15.90 18.08
N THR A 58 0.98 15.01 18.73
CA THR A 58 0.83 13.60 18.31
C THR A 58 0.15 13.48 16.95
N MET A 59 -0.92 14.24 16.72
CA MET A 59 -1.66 14.24 15.46
C MET A 59 -0.82 14.85 14.33
N LYS A 60 -0.14 15.97 14.60
CA LYS A 60 0.77 16.60 13.62
C LYS A 60 1.93 15.68 13.25
N ARG A 61 2.50 14.96 14.23
CA ARG A 61 3.55 13.95 13.98
C ARG A 61 3.05 12.82 13.07
N ALA A 62 1.83 12.33 13.29
CA ALA A 62 1.24 11.28 12.45
C ALA A 62 1.02 11.76 11.01
N SER A 63 0.42 12.94 10.82
CA SER A 63 0.22 13.53 9.49
C SER A 63 1.55 13.77 8.77
N ASN A 64 2.53 14.36 9.44
CA ASN A 64 3.85 14.60 8.84
C ASN A 64 4.54 13.29 8.44
N PHE A 65 4.42 12.23 9.25
CA PHE A 65 4.99 10.93 8.92
C PHE A 65 4.34 10.33 7.68
N ALA A 66 3.00 10.32 7.61
CA ALA A 66 2.25 9.83 6.45
C ALA A 66 2.61 10.60 5.18
N ARG A 67 2.66 11.94 5.26
CA ARG A 67 3.03 12.81 4.13
C ARG A 67 4.46 12.56 3.66
N ASN A 68 5.42 12.47 4.57
CA ASN A 68 6.81 12.18 4.21
C ASN A 68 6.94 10.82 3.51
N PHE A 69 6.27 9.79 4.02
CA PHE A 69 6.25 8.48 3.38
C PHE A 69 5.71 8.55 1.94
N GLN A 70 4.61 9.28 1.71
CA GLN A 70 4.04 9.47 0.38
C GLN A 70 4.97 10.23 -0.57
N THR A 71 5.72 11.22 -0.07
CA THR A 71 6.76 11.92 -0.84
C THR A 71 7.91 10.97 -1.19
N ASP A 72 8.38 10.16 -0.23
CA ASP A 72 9.49 9.23 -0.43
C ASP A 72 9.19 8.18 -1.52
N ILE A 73 7.93 7.77 -1.68
CA ILE A 73 7.48 6.83 -2.72
C ILE A 73 6.96 7.52 -3.99
N GLY A 74 6.99 8.86 -4.05
CA GLY A 74 6.65 9.64 -5.24
C GLY A 74 5.15 9.76 -5.56
N ILE A 75 4.27 9.64 -4.55
CA ILE A 75 2.82 9.86 -4.73
C ILE A 75 2.46 11.35 -4.67
N ILE A 76 3.17 12.12 -3.85
CA ILE A 76 2.97 13.57 -3.70
C ILE A 76 4.29 14.32 -3.85
N GLU A 77 4.24 15.50 -4.46
CA GLU A 77 5.36 16.46 -4.59
C GLU A 77 5.32 17.53 -3.48
#